data_AF-A0A9D9DD61-F1
#
_entry.id   AF-A0A9D9DD61-F1
#
_cell.length_a   1.000
_cell.length_b   1.000
_cell.length_c   1.000
_cell.angle_alpha   90.00
_cell.angle_beta   90.00
_cell.angle_gamma   90.00
#
_symmetry.space_group_name_H-M   'P 1'
#
loop_
_entity.id
_entity.type
_entity.pdbx_description
1 polymer ?
#
loop_
_entity_poly.entity_id
_entity_poly.type
_entity_poly.pdbx_seq_one_letter_code
_entity_poly.pdbx_strand_id
1 'polypeptide(L)'
;MNKKSDKKIALIAGALDLPFFTRDALRRAGWDVYVVGLKNFYDPRLQPDIAVRPGGGWPAVREFRRRGIKKLTFVGALGHPNLADIRP
;
A
#
# COMPACT_ATOMS: atom_id res chain seq x y z
N MET A 1 9.26 26.87 -6.71
CA MET A 1 8.43 25.64 -6.60
C MET A 1 9.05 24.69 -5.58
N ASN A 2 8.37 24.42 -4.48
CA ASN A 2 8.90 23.66 -3.34
C ASN A 2 8.94 22.15 -3.67
N LYS A 3 10.13 21.62 -4.03
CA LYS A 3 10.37 20.20 -4.38
C LYS A 3 10.00 19.19 -3.28
N LYS A 4 9.70 19.63 -2.06
CA LYS A 4 9.30 18.77 -0.92
C LYS A 4 7.90 18.14 -1.07
N SER A 5 7.07 18.62 -2.00
CA SER A 5 5.69 18.16 -2.20
C SER A 5 5.57 16.74 -2.82
N ASP A 6 6.63 16.21 -3.44
CA ASP A 6 6.49 15.09 -4.38
C ASP A 6 6.93 13.71 -3.83
N LYS A 7 7.35 13.64 -2.56
CA LYS A 7 7.76 12.39 -1.88
C LYS A 7 6.61 11.73 -1.12
N LYS A 8 5.45 11.59 -1.76
CA LYS A 8 4.31 10.83 -1.22
C LYS A 8 4.10 9.58 -2.07
N ILE A 9 4.01 8.42 -1.43
CA ILE A 9 3.86 7.13 -2.11
C ILE A 9 2.88 6.22 -1.36
N ALA A 10 2.03 5.52 -2.11
CA ALA A 10 1.25 4.42 -1.59
C ALA A 10 2.01 3.10 -1.78
N LEU A 11 2.21 2.35 -0.70
CA LEU A 11 2.77 1.00 -0.73
C LEU A 11 1.64 -0.01 -0.56
N ILE A 12 1.33 -0.73 -1.63
CA ILE A 12 0.32 -1.80 -1.64
C ILE A 12 1.00 -3.10 -1.23
N ALA A 13 0.71 -3.56 -0.02
CA ALA A 13 1.39 -4.66 0.63
C ALA A 13 0.65 -5.99 0.46
N GLY A 14 1.34 -6.95 -0.16
CA GLY A 14 1.04 -8.38 -0.13
C GLY A 14 1.77 -9.09 1.01
N ALA A 15 2.04 -10.38 0.83
CA ALA A 15 2.64 -11.25 1.84
C ALA A 15 4.18 -11.12 1.93
N LEU A 16 4.74 -11.83 2.92
CA LEU A 16 6.17 -11.91 3.24
C LEU A 16 6.75 -10.61 3.83
N ASP A 17 8.08 -10.58 4.00
CA ASP A 17 8.77 -9.48 4.69
C ASP A 17 9.11 -8.29 3.78
N LEU A 18 9.01 -8.45 2.46
CA LEU A 18 9.36 -7.40 1.49
C LEU A 18 8.64 -6.06 1.75
N PRO A 19 7.33 -6.02 2.07
CA PRO A 19 6.64 -4.77 2.43
C PRO A 19 7.28 -4.01 3.60
N PHE A 20 7.81 -4.72 4.61
CA PHE A 20 8.48 -4.09 5.76
C PHE A 20 9.77 -3.41 5.31
N PHE A 21 10.62 -4.15 4.59
CA PHE A 21 11.89 -3.62 4.10
C PHE A 21 11.68 -2.42 3.18
N THR A 22 10.72 -2.50 2.25
CA THR A 22 10.43 -1.40 1.33
C THR A 22 9.86 -0.18 2.05
N ARG A 23 8.91 -0.36 2.98
CA ARG A 23 8.36 0.73 3.79
C ARG A 23 9.48 1.47 4.55
N ASP A 24 10.33 0.70 5.23
CA ASP A 24 11.37 1.27 6.08
C ASP A 24 12.47 1.96 5.25
N ALA A 25 12.85 1.39 4.11
CA ALA A 25 13.78 2.02 3.18
C ALA A 25 13.23 3.34 2.60
N LEU A 26 11.96 3.37 2.19
CA LEU A 26 11.31 4.58 1.69
C LEU A 26 11.22 5.66 2.77
N ARG A 27 10.81 5.30 3.99
CA ARG A 27 10.76 6.23 5.13
C ARG A 27 12.15 6.80 5.44
N ARG A 28 13.20 5.97 5.47
CA ARG A 28 14.60 6.43 5.64
C ARG A 28 15.05 7.38 4.54
N ALA A 29 14.57 7.18 3.31
CA ALA A 29 14.83 8.09 2.18
C ALA A 29 13.95 9.37 2.19
N GLY A 30 13.18 9.60 3.26
CA GLY A 30 12.35 10.79 3.46
C GLY A 30 11.04 10.79 2.68
N TRP A 31 10.51 9.61 2.35
CA TRP A 31 9.18 9.48 1.78
C TRP A 31 8.09 9.43 2.86
N ASP A 32 6.99 10.12 2.59
CA ASP A 32 5.71 9.91 3.26
C ASP A 32 5.04 8.68 2.63
N VAL A 33 5.06 7.57 3.38
CA VAL A 33 4.62 6.26 2.91
C VAL A 33 3.26 5.94 3.53
N TYR A 34 2.25 5.84 2.68
CA TYR A 34 0.92 5.39 3.04
C TYR A 34 0.77 3.91 2.69
N VAL A 35 0.59 3.06 3.71
CA VAL A 35 0.61 1.60 3.58
C VAL A 35 -0.82 1.08 3.41
N VAL A 36 -1.05 0.33 2.35
CA VAL A 36 -2.32 -0.33 2.06
C VAL A 36 -2.12 -1.84 2.14
N GLY A 37 -2.72 -2.48 3.14
CA GLY A 37 -2.69 -3.93 3.27
C GLY A 37 -3.72 -4.60 2.37
N LEU A 38 -3.32 -5.57 1.57
CA LEU A 38 -4.25 -6.43 0.83
C LEU A 38 -4.73 -7.55 1.76
N LYS A 39 -6.01 -7.48 2.19
CA LYS A 39 -6.63 -8.44 3.11
C LYS A 39 -6.39 -9.88 2.62
N ASN A 40 -6.14 -10.77 3.57
CA ASN A 40 -5.75 -12.18 3.37
C ASN A 40 -4.32 -12.39 2.84
N PHE A 41 -3.58 -11.34 2.49
CA PHE A 41 -2.18 -11.43 2.05
C PHE A 41 -1.20 -10.72 2.99
N TYR A 42 -1.53 -9.51 3.45
CA TYR A 42 -0.60 -8.73 4.27
C TYR A 42 -0.38 -9.32 5.67
N ASP A 43 0.84 -9.16 6.19
CA ASP A 43 1.16 -9.51 7.57
C ASP A 43 0.59 -8.45 8.55
N PRO A 44 -0.23 -8.83 9.56
CA PRO A 44 -0.80 -7.88 10.53
C PRO A 44 0.21 -6.99 11.26
N ARG A 45 1.45 -7.48 11.45
CA ARG A 45 2.54 -6.72 12.09
C ARG A 45 2.97 -5.51 11.26
N LEU A 46 2.61 -5.47 9.97
CA LEU A 46 2.87 -4.32 9.10
C LEU A 46 2.12 -3.07 9.54
N GLN A 47 0.97 -3.24 10.23
CA GLN A 47 0.08 -2.18 10.68
C GLN A 47 -0.25 -1.18 9.56
N PRO A 48 -0.97 -1.61 8.51
CA PRO A 48 -1.27 -0.74 7.38
C PRO A 48 -2.19 0.41 7.80
N ASP A 49 -2.06 1.56 7.14
CA ASP A 49 -2.96 2.71 7.34
C ASP A 49 -4.41 2.38 6.94
N ILE A 50 -4.57 1.47 5.97
CA ILE A 50 -5.86 0.92 5.57
C ILE A 50 -5.67 -0.51 5.05
N ALA A 51 -6.63 -1.39 5.33
CA ALA A 51 -6.69 -2.72 4.73
C ALA A 51 -7.87 -2.83 3.76
N VAL A 52 -7.61 -3.22 2.51
CA VAL A 52 -8.61 -3.39 1.46
C VAL A 52 -8.63 -4.82 0.94
N ARG A 53 -9.78 -5.30 0.47
CA ARG A 53 -9.84 -6.60 -0.22
C ARG A 53 -9.32 -6.46 -1.65
N PRO A 54 -8.77 -7.52 -2.26
CA PRO A 54 -8.59 -7.57 -3.72
C PRO A 54 -9.93 -7.24 -4.42
N GLY A 55 -9.88 -6.39 -5.44
CA GLY A 55 -11.07 -5.85 -6.11
C GLY A 55 -11.68 -4.62 -5.42
N GLY A 56 -11.69 -4.57 -4.08
CA GLY A 56 -12.28 -3.50 -3.28
C GLY A 56 -11.37 -2.30 -3.00
N GLY A 57 -10.61 -1.82 -4.00
CA GLY A 57 -9.58 -0.79 -3.83
C GLY A 57 -10.09 0.65 -3.67
N TRP A 58 -11.38 0.91 -3.90
CA TRP A 58 -11.94 2.26 -3.93
C TRP A 58 -11.68 3.11 -2.66
N PRO A 59 -11.78 2.57 -1.44
CA PRO A 59 -11.45 3.32 -0.22
C PRO A 59 -10.01 3.83 -0.21
N ALA A 60 -9.05 3.03 -0.66
CA ALA A 60 -7.66 3.43 -0.75
C ALA A 60 -7.46 4.52 -1.82
N VAL A 61 -8.12 4.41 -2.98
CA VAL A 61 -8.09 5.44 -4.04
C VAL A 61 -8.61 6.79 -3.54
N ARG A 62 -9.68 6.80 -2.73
CA ARG A 62 -10.20 8.03 -2.10
C ARG A 62 -9.17 8.67 -1.19
N GLU A 63 -8.48 7.87 -0.37
CA GLU A 63 -7.42 8.36 0.51
C GLU A 63 -6.21 8.89 -0.28
N PHE A 64 -5.82 8.25 -1.39
CA PHE A 64 -4.75 8.73 -2.25
C PHE A 64 -5.05 10.13 -2.79
N ARG A 65 -6.27 10.33 -3.31
CA ARG A 65 -6.72 11.64 -3.82
C ARG A 65 -6.72 12.69 -2.72
N ARG A 66 -7.30 12.38 -1.55
CA ARG A 66 -7.36 13.29 -0.40
C ARG A 66 -5.97 13.71 0.10
N ARG A 67 -4.99 12.81 0.04
CA ARG A 67 -3.62 13.04 0.52
C ARG A 67 -2.68 13.59 -0.55
N GLY A 68 -3.13 13.64 -1.81
CA GLY A 68 -2.30 14.04 -2.96
C GLY A 68 -1.22 13.02 -3.32
N ILE A 69 -1.44 11.73 -3.03
CA ILE A 69 -0.54 10.64 -3.40
C ILE A 69 -0.69 10.36 -4.90
N LYS A 70 0.41 10.39 -5.64
CA LYS A 70 0.44 10.18 -7.10
C LYS A 70 1.30 8.99 -7.53
N LYS A 71 2.12 8.45 -6.62
CA LYS A 71 3.03 7.33 -6.86
C LYS A 71 2.51 6.13 -6.07
N LEU A 72 2.46 4.97 -6.73
CA LEU A 72 2.06 3.71 -6.12
C LEU A 72 3.13 2.67 -6.39
N THR A 73 3.31 1.74 -5.45
CA THR A 73 4.15 0.57 -5.64
C THR A 73 3.45 -0.66 -5.06
N PHE A 74 3.63 -1.81 -5.70
CA PHE A 74 3.09 -3.09 -5.27
C PHE A 74 4.25 -3.94 -4.77
N VAL A 75 4.13 -4.41 -3.53
CA VAL A 75 5.25 -5.04 -2.83
C VAL A 75 4.74 -6.26 -2.08
N GLY A 76 5.48 -7.36 -2.18
CA GLY A 76 5.14 -8.62 -1.53
C GLY A 76 4.47 -9.60 -2.48
N ALA A 77 4.38 -10.86 -2.03
CA ALA A 77 3.79 -11.91 -2.82
C ALA A 77 2.26 -11.84 -2.80
N LEU A 78 1.65 -12.10 -3.95
CA LEU A 78 0.23 -12.39 -4.07
C LEU A 78 0.11 -13.81 -4.59
N GLY A 79 -0.54 -14.68 -3.82
CA GLY A 79 -1.04 -15.94 -4.36
C GLY A 79 -2.23 -15.68 -5.30
N HIS A 80 -2.59 -16.67 -6.12
CA HIS A 80 -3.86 -16.60 -6.86
C HIS A 80 -4.99 -16.37 -5.84
N PRO A 81 -5.69 -15.23 -5.90
CA PRO A 81 -6.86 -15.04 -5.06
C PRO A 81 -7.87 -16.12 -5.46
N ASN A 82 -8.55 -16.71 -4.48
CA ASN A 82 -9.76 -17.43 -4.80
C ASN A 82 -10.69 -16.43 -5.51
N LEU A 83 -11.21 -16.77 -6.70
CA LEU A 83 -12.07 -15.85 -7.46
C LEU A 83 -13.29 -15.40 -6.62
N ALA A 84 -13.71 -16.21 -5.64
CA ALA A 84 -14.74 -15.87 -4.66
C ALA A 84 -14.37 -14.72 -3.69
N ASP A 85 -13.07 -14.46 -3.49
CA ASP A 85 -12.57 -13.37 -2.63
C ASP A 85 -12.50 -12.03 -3.37
N ILE A 86 -12.57 -12.05 -4.70
CA ILE A 86 -12.66 -10.83 -5.52
C ILE A 86 -14.06 -10.26 -5.35
N ARG A 87 -14.16 -9.08 -4.73
CA ARG A 87 -15.39 -8.30 -4.69
C ARG A 87 -15.13 -6.93 -5.33
N PRO A 88 -15.64 -6.69 -6.55
CA PRO A 88 -15.49 -5.41 -7.23
C PRO A 88 -16.21 -4.27 -6.50
#